data_AF-A0A7W7HN18-F1
#
_entry.id   AF-A0A7W7HN18-F1
#
_cell.length_a   1.000
_cell.length_b   1.000
_cell.length_c   1.000
_cell.angle_alpha   90.00
_cell.angle_beta   90.00
_cell.angle_gamma   90.00
#
_symmetry.space_group_name_H-M   'P 1'
#
loop_
_entity.id
_entity.type
_entity.pdbx_description
1 polymer ?
#
loop_
_entity_poly.entity_id
_entity_poly.type
_entity_poly.pdbx_seq_one_letter_code
_entity_poly.pdbx_strand_id
1 'polypeptide(L)'
;MTSGERDQRTAPLTIDLEVLRPVLRAGWGADTCDPHDVQDWHAGNAARGQCGVTALIIQDLLGGELILGEVFAGDAKVGFHYWNRLADGREVDLTADQFHPQEVVVGGQVQQRPPGPPRRCRQQYEILRDRVFAALYGGDPTQSVQR
;
A
#
# COMPACT_ATOMS: atom_id res chain seq x y z
N MET A 1 -17.00 37.02 -30.50
CA MET A 1 -16.91 35.78 -31.30
C MET A 1 -15.46 35.74 -31.77
N THR A 2 -14.58 34.84 -31.35
CA THR A 2 -14.74 33.40 -31.07
C THR A 2 -13.93 32.98 -29.84
N SER A 3 -14.44 31.94 -29.18
CA SER A 3 -13.98 31.36 -27.92
C SER A 3 -12.55 30.84 -27.97
N GLY A 4 -11.79 31.12 -26.91
CA GLY A 4 -10.63 30.32 -26.52
C GLY A 4 -11.14 29.02 -25.92
N GLU A 5 -11.02 27.94 -26.68
CA GLU A 5 -11.27 26.58 -26.23
C GLU A 5 -10.10 26.18 -25.31
N ARG A 6 -10.35 26.23 -23.99
CA ARG A 6 -9.46 25.60 -23.03
C ARG A 6 -9.58 24.10 -23.24
N ASP A 7 -8.56 23.54 -23.89
CA ASP A 7 -8.26 22.12 -23.93
C ASP A 7 -8.17 21.59 -22.49
N GLN A 8 -9.31 21.09 -21.99
CA GLN A 8 -9.39 20.34 -20.75
C GLN A 8 -8.83 18.95 -21.04
N ARG A 9 -7.50 18.86 -21.18
CA ARG A 9 -6.80 17.60 -21.06
C ARG A 9 -7.10 17.07 -19.67
N THR A 10 -7.89 16.01 -19.59
CA THR A 10 -8.13 15.25 -18.37
C THR A 10 -6.76 14.82 -17.86
N ALA A 11 -6.24 15.51 -16.85
CA ALA A 11 -5.05 15.04 -16.15
C ALA A 11 -5.38 13.64 -15.63
N PRO A 12 -4.48 12.65 -15.77
CA PRO A 12 -4.71 11.36 -15.15
C PRO A 12 -4.98 11.60 -13.66
N LEU A 13 -6.08 11.06 -13.15
CA LEU A 13 -6.45 11.13 -11.74
C LEU A 13 -5.28 10.57 -10.94
N THR A 14 -4.44 11.45 -10.43
CA THR A 14 -3.31 11.08 -9.59
C THR A 14 -3.91 10.76 -8.24
N ILE A 15 -3.86 9.49 -7.83
CA ILE A 15 -4.34 9.09 -6.50
C ILE A 15 -3.41 9.75 -5.46
N ASP A 16 -4.02 10.50 -4.54
CA ASP A 16 -3.31 11.10 -3.42
C ASP A 16 -3.10 10.07 -2.30
N LEU A 17 -1.93 10.12 -1.64
CA LEU A 17 -1.62 9.31 -0.47
C LEU A 17 -2.59 9.57 0.69
N GLU A 18 -3.10 10.80 0.82
CA GLU A 18 -4.08 11.14 1.85
C GLU A 18 -5.43 10.44 1.61
N VAL A 19 -5.77 10.14 0.36
CA VAL A 19 -6.95 9.33 0.00
C VAL A 19 -6.63 7.85 0.15
N LEU A 20 -5.44 7.42 -0.28
CA LEU A 20 -5.05 6.01 -0.30
C LEU A 20 -4.85 5.42 1.10
N ARG A 21 -4.30 6.20 2.04
CA ARG A 21 -4.03 5.77 3.42
C ARG A 21 -5.27 5.21 4.13
N PRO A 22 -6.39 5.95 4.28
CA PRO A 22 -7.56 5.42 4.96
C PRO A 22 -8.18 4.22 4.24
N VAL A 23 -8.10 4.17 2.90
CA VAL A 23 -8.59 3.03 2.11
C VAL A 23 -7.79 1.75 2.38
N LEU A 24 -6.46 1.84 2.37
CA LEU A 24 -5.60 0.70 2.72
C LEU A 24 -5.85 0.24 4.16
N ARG A 25 -5.91 1.18 5.11
CA ARG A 25 -6.17 0.85 6.53
C ARG A 25 -7.51 0.14 6.74
N ALA A 26 -8.55 0.58 6.04
CA ALA A 26 -9.88 -0.05 6.11
C ALA A 26 -9.90 -1.43 5.44
N GLY A 27 -9.01 -1.69 4.48
CA GLY A 27 -8.90 -2.97 3.78
C GLY A 27 -8.11 -4.03 4.54
N TRP A 28 -7.29 -3.65 5.53
CA TRP A 28 -6.47 -4.57 6.29
C TRP A 28 -7.29 -5.47 7.20
N GLY A 29 -6.96 -6.76 7.19
CA GLY A 29 -7.49 -7.76 8.09
C GLY A 29 -6.49 -8.88 8.32
N ALA A 30 -6.85 -9.82 9.20
CA ALA A 30 -6.07 -11.04 9.41
C ALA A 30 -5.89 -11.85 8.10
N ASP A 31 -6.83 -11.74 7.16
CA ASP A 31 -6.81 -12.42 5.86
C ASP A 31 -5.94 -11.73 4.80
N THR A 32 -5.51 -10.50 5.05
CA THR A 32 -4.50 -9.78 4.25
C THR A 32 -3.14 -9.73 4.95
N CYS A 33 -3.08 -10.14 6.22
CA CYS A 33 -1.86 -10.22 7.00
C CYS A 33 -0.96 -11.34 6.47
N ASP A 34 0.34 -11.09 6.51
CA ASP A 34 1.36 -12.11 6.34
C ASP A 34 1.10 -13.32 7.26
N PRO A 35 1.04 -14.56 6.73
CA PRO A 35 0.88 -15.75 7.55
C PRO A 35 1.94 -15.91 8.66
N HIS A 36 3.12 -15.32 8.50
CA HIS A 36 4.16 -15.31 9.54
C HIS A 36 3.76 -14.45 10.74
N ASP A 37 3.09 -13.33 10.50
CA ASP A 37 2.80 -12.31 11.50
C ASP A 37 1.35 -12.38 12.02
N VAL A 38 0.52 -13.27 11.46
CA VAL A 38 -0.92 -13.36 11.77
C VAL A 38 -1.21 -13.64 13.25
N GLN A 39 -0.29 -14.31 13.95
CA GLN A 39 -0.44 -14.58 15.39
C GLN A 39 -0.27 -13.31 16.24
N ASP A 40 0.50 -12.35 15.76
CA ASP A 40 0.73 -11.06 16.42
C ASP A 40 -0.22 -9.96 15.91
N TRP A 41 -1.01 -10.26 14.88
CA TRP A 41 -1.99 -9.32 14.34
C TRP A 41 -3.23 -9.21 15.22
N HIS A 42 -3.70 -7.99 15.44
CA HIS A 42 -4.97 -7.71 16.08
C HIS A 42 -5.49 -6.33 15.65
N ALA A 43 -6.78 -6.05 15.87
CA ALA A 43 -7.40 -4.78 15.45
C ALA A 43 -6.72 -3.51 16.01
N GLY A 44 -6.04 -3.63 17.15
CA GLY A 44 -5.23 -2.54 17.75
C GLY A 44 -3.89 -2.29 17.05
N ASN A 45 -3.39 -3.25 16.27
CA ASN A 45 -2.21 -3.14 15.43
C ASN A 45 -2.51 -3.76 14.04
N ALA A 46 -3.45 -3.13 13.32
CA ALA A 46 -3.92 -3.65 12.04
C ALA A 46 -2.83 -3.66 10.94
N ALA A 47 -1.75 -2.88 11.11
CA ALA A 47 -0.63 -2.78 10.17
C ALA A 47 0.33 -3.98 10.23
N ARG A 48 0.33 -4.77 11.32
CA ARG A 48 1.17 -5.97 11.50
C ARG A 48 1.06 -6.89 10.28
N GLY A 49 2.19 -7.22 9.67
CA GLY A 49 2.25 -8.11 8.50
C GLY A 49 1.60 -7.59 7.22
N GLN A 50 1.28 -6.29 7.11
CA GLN A 50 0.65 -5.72 5.92
C GLN A 50 1.65 -5.07 4.95
N CYS A 51 2.94 -4.95 5.32
CA CYS A 51 3.93 -4.15 4.58
C CYS A 51 4.09 -4.58 3.12
N GLY A 52 4.34 -5.88 2.87
CA GLY A 52 4.57 -6.40 1.52
C GLY A 52 3.37 -6.18 0.60
N VAL A 53 2.17 -6.56 1.04
CA VAL A 53 0.95 -6.43 0.22
C VAL A 53 0.58 -4.97 -0.02
N THR A 54 0.77 -4.10 0.99
CA THR A 54 0.52 -2.66 0.89
C THR A 54 1.49 -2.01 -0.08
N ALA A 55 2.79 -2.29 0.04
CA ALA A 55 3.80 -1.69 -0.81
C ALA A 55 3.65 -2.09 -2.29
N LEU A 56 3.17 -3.31 -2.57
CA LEU A 56 2.84 -3.75 -3.92
C LEU A 56 1.65 -2.98 -4.50
N ILE A 57 0.59 -2.73 -3.72
CA ILE A 57 -0.58 -1.98 -4.18
C ILE A 57 -0.23 -0.50 -4.41
N ILE A 58 0.56 0.11 -3.51
CA ILE A 58 1.06 1.46 -3.72
C ILE A 58 1.87 1.53 -5.02
N GLN A 59 2.75 0.55 -5.26
CA GLN A 59 3.52 0.49 -6.50
C GLN A 59 2.62 0.30 -7.73
N ASP A 60 1.55 -0.48 -7.64
CA ASP A 60 0.61 -0.67 -8.76
C ASP A 60 -0.18 0.60 -9.09
N LEU A 61 -0.51 1.42 -8.09
CA LEU A 61 -1.33 2.63 -8.26
C LEU A 61 -0.49 3.87 -8.58
N LEU A 62 0.68 4.01 -7.96
CA LEU A 62 1.49 5.23 -8.00
C LEU A 62 2.86 5.02 -8.68
N GLY A 63 3.21 3.77 -9.02
CA GLY A 63 4.54 3.43 -9.51
C GLY A 63 5.61 3.54 -8.42
N GLY A 64 6.84 3.88 -8.84
CA GLY A 64 7.97 4.03 -7.92
C GLY A 64 8.70 2.73 -7.62
N GLU A 65 9.70 2.85 -6.76
CA GLU A 65 10.59 1.78 -6.35
C GLU A 65 10.02 1.04 -5.14
N LEU A 66 10.19 -0.28 -5.14
CA LEU A 66 9.91 -1.12 -3.97
C LEU A 66 11.20 -1.21 -3.15
N ILE A 67 11.17 -0.83 -1.89
CA ILE A 67 12.33 -0.84 -1.00
C ILE A 67 12.18 -1.95 0.03
N LEU A 68 13.28 -2.67 0.29
CA LEU A 68 13.35 -3.73 1.29
C LEU A 68 14.40 -3.42 2.35
N GLY A 69 13.95 -3.32 3.60
CA GLY A 69 14.80 -3.24 4.78
C GLY A 69 14.74 -4.51 5.60
N GLU A 70 15.66 -4.62 6.56
CA GLU A 70 15.70 -5.72 7.52
C GLU A 70 15.12 -5.25 8.86
N VAL A 71 14.38 -6.12 9.55
CA VAL A 71 13.80 -5.83 10.86
C VAL A 71 14.62 -6.54 11.93
N PHE A 72 15.05 -5.81 12.94
CA PHE A 72 15.82 -6.31 14.08
C PHE A 72 15.08 -6.11 15.39
N ALA A 73 15.15 -7.10 16.28
CA ALA A 73 14.78 -6.98 17.68
C ALA A 73 16.03 -7.21 18.55
N GLY A 74 16.64 -6.12 19.04
CA GLY A 74 18.00 -6.17 19.56
C GLY A 74 19.00 -6.55 18.46
N ASP A 75 19.87 -7.53 18.72
CA ASP A 75 20.87 -8.00 17.74
C ASP A 75 20.32 -9.08 16.77
N ALA A 76 19.08 -9.53 16.96
CA ALA A 76 18.49 -10.59 16.16
C ALA A 76 17.69 -10.01 14.98
N LYS A 77 18.03 -10.43 13.76
CA LYS A 77 17.19 -10.19 12.59
C LYS A 77 15.94 -11.06 12.67
N VAL A 78 14.77 -10.42 12.74
CA VAL A 78 13.47 -11.09 12.89
C VAL A 78 12.63 -11.06 11.62
N GLY A 79 12.94 -10.18 10.67
CA GLY A 79 12.13 -10.09 9.47
C GLY A 79 12.66 -9.14 8.41
N PHE A 80 11.75 -8.80 7.52
CA PHE A 80 11.96 -7.87 6.42
C PHE A 80 10.79 -6.89 6.37
N HIS A 81 11.06 -5.67 5.93
CA HIS A 81 10.05 -4.63 5.79
C HIS A 81 10.06 -4.04 4.39
N TYR A 82 8.87 -3.88 3.81
CA TYR A 82 8.69 -3.29 2.49
C TYR A 82 8.01 -1.93 2.59
N TRP A 83 8.52 -0.96 1.84
CA TRP A 83 7.90 0.34 1.62
C TRP A 83 8.23 0.85 0.21
N ASN A 84 7.79 2.06 -0.14
CA ASN A 84 7.97 2.59 -1.49
C ASN A 84 8.76 3.89 -1.51
N ARG A 85 9.54 4.10 -2.57
CA ARG A 85 10.05 5.43 -2.94
C ARG A 85 9.39 5.88 -4.23
N LEU A 86 8.67 7.00 -4.19
CA LEU A 86 7.94 7.53 -5.34
C LEU A 86 8.87 8.21 -6.35
N ALA A 87 8.34 8.52 -7.54
CA ALA A 87 9.11 9.14 -8.63
C ALA A 87 9.70 10.52 -8.28
N ASP A 88 9.12 11.22 -7.30
CA ASP A 88 9.64 12.49 -6.77
C ASP A 88 10.67 12.31 -5.63
N GLY A 89 11.04 11.06 -5.33
CA GLY A 89 12.02 10.70 -4.30
C GLY A 89 11.45 10.58 -2.89
N ARG A 90 10.17 10.86 -2.65
CA ARG A 90 9.56 10.69 -1.33
C ARG A 90 9.47 9.21 -0.95
N GLU A 91 9.90 8.90 0.27
CA GLU A 91 9.69 7.60 0.91
C GLU A 91 8.28 7.56 1.50
N VAL A 92 7.55 6.48 1.22
CA VAL A 92 6.17 6.25 1.64
C VAL A 92 6.10 4.90 2.33
N ASP A 93 5.90 4.95 3.64
CA ASP A 93 5.63 3.77 4.47
C ASP A 93 4.34 3.98 5.25
N LEU A 94 3.26 3.39 4.74
CA LEU A 94 1.95 3.45 5.39
C LEU A 94 1.77 2.39 6.47
N THR A 95 2.79 1.55 6.70
CA THR A 95 2.80 0.42 7.64
C THR A 95 3.91 0.55 8.70
N ALA A 96 4.51 1.74 8.84
CA ALA A 96 5.56 2.01 9.82
C ALA A 96 5.09 1.78 11.27
N ASP A 97 3.77 1.95 11.53
CA ASP A 97 3.15 1.74 12.83
C ASP A 97 2.96 0.28 13.22
N GLN A 98 3.40 -0.67 12.40
CA GLN A 98 3.29 -2.11 12.68
C GLN A 98 4.25 -2.62 13.75
N PHE A 99 5.36 -1.90 13.97
CA PHE A 99 6.49 -2.35 14.76
C PHE A 99 6.31 -2.08 16.25
N HIS A 100 6.71 -3.05 17.06
CA HIS A 100 6.87 -2.86 18.49
C HIS A 100 8.05 -1.91 18.78
N PRO A 101 8.08 -1.22 19.93
CA PRO A 101 9.17 -0.29 20.27
C PRO A 101 10.58 -0.89 20.25
N GLN A 102 10.70 -2.22 20.37
CA GLN A 102 11.97 -2.95 20.33
C GLN A 102 12.39 -3.36 18.91
N GLU A 103 11.48 -3.25 17.93
CA GLU A 103 11.74 -3.60 16.54
C GLU A 103 12.22 -2.36 15.77
N VAL A 104 13.34 -2.51 15.05
CA VAL A 104 13.95 -1.43 14.27
C VAL A 104 14.16 -1.90 12.84
N VAL A 105 13.74 -1.07 11.89
CA VAL A 105 14.03 -1.27 10.46
C VAL A 105 15.41 -0.67 10.14
N VAL A 106 16.27 -1.46 9.51
CA VAL A 106 17.62 -1.09 9.13
C VAL A 106 17.82 -1.28 7.62
N GLY A 107 18.55 -0.36 7.01
CA GLY A 107 18.89 -0.41 5.60
C GLY A 107 17.73 0.01 4.69
N GLY A 108 17.64 -0.61 3.52
CA GLY A 108 16.71 -0.23 2.46
C GLY A 108 17.36 -0.39 1.09
N GLN A 109 17.05 -1.48 0.40
CA GLN A 109 17.57 -1.79 -0.93
C GLN A 109 16.42 -1.86 -1.93
N VAL A 110 16.61 -1.23 -3.10
CA VAL A 110 15.64 -1.31 -4.20
C VAL A 110 15.50 -2.76 -4.65
N GLN A 111 14.27 -3.24 -4.68
CA GLN A 111 13.92 -4.56 -5.17
C GLN A 111 13.26 -4.47 -6.53
N GLN A 112 13.66 -5.38 -7.42
CA GLN A 112 13.01 -5.57 -8.71
C GLN A 112 11.87 -6.58 -8.54
N ARG A 113 10.65 -6.14 -8.84
CA ARG A 113 9.46 -6.99 -8.80
C ARG A 113 9.42 -7.88 -10.05
N PRO A 114 9.37 -9.22 -9.92
CA PRO A 114 9.12 -10.09 -11.06
C PRO A 114 7.77 -9.77 -11.71
N PRO A 115 7.61 -9.95 -13.04
CA PRO A 115 6.34 -9.69 -13.70
C PRO A 115 5.23 -10.59 -13.15
N GLY A 116 4.02 -10.02 -13.07
CA GLY A 116 2.82 -10.70 -12.59
C GLY A 116 2.55 -10.52 -11.09
N PRO A 117 1.56 -11.25 -10.57
CA PRO A 117 1.22 -11.17 -9.14
C PRO A 117 2.26 -11.88 -8.27
N PRO A 118 2.42 -11.46 -7.01
CA PRO A 118 3.50 -11.95 -6.15
C PRO A 118 3.40 -13.47 -5.93
N ARG A 119 4.55 -14.09 -5.64
CA ARG A 119 4.61 -15.52 -5.31
C ARG A 119 4.24 -15.75 -3.84
N ARG A 120 4.82 -14.95 -2.95
CA ARG A 120 4.53 -14.97 -1.51
C ARG A 120 3.36 -14.03 -1.20
N CYS A 121 2.49 -14.42 -0.28
CA CYS A 121 1.30 -13.65 0.11
C CYS A 121 0.39 -13.25 -1.07
N ARG A 122 0.31 -14.09 -2.11
CA ARG A 122 -0.52 -13.83 -3.30
C ARG A 122 -1.98 -13.58 -2.94
N GLN A 123 -2.56 -14.49 -2.17
CA GLN A 123 -3.97 -14.42 -1.81
C GLN A 123 -4.26 -13.16 -0.98
N GLN A 124 -3.40 -12.85 -0.01
CA GLN A 124 -3.48 -11.64 0.81
C GLN A 124 -3.44 -10.37 -0.05
N TYR A 125 -2.50 -10.34 -1.01
CA TYR A 125 -2.38 -9.24 -1.96
C TYR A 125 -3.64 -9.10 -2.83
N GLU A 126 -4.16 -10.20 -3.38
CA GLU A 126 -5.36 -10.20 -4.22
C GLU A 126 -6.59 -9.70 -3.43
N ILE A 127 -6.78 -10.18 -2.18
CA ILE A 127 -7.87 -9.72 -1.30
C ILE A 127 -7.75 -8.22 -1.01
N LEU A 128 -6.57 -7.75 -0.58
CA LEU A 128 -6.38 -6.33 -0.26
C LEU A 128 -6.54 -5.46 -1.51
N ARG A 129 -6.00 -5.91 -2.65
CA ARG A 129 -6.13 -5.23 -3.93
C ARG A 129 -7.60 -5.06 -4.30
N ASP A 130 -8.40 -6.12 -4.23
CA ASP A 130 -9.81 -6.07 -4.59
C ASP A 130 -10.59 -5.09 -3.69
N ARG A 131 -10.33 -5.10 -2.37
CA ARG A 131 -10.92 -4.14 -1.42
C ARG A 131 -10.56 -2.69 -1.76
N VAL A 132 -9.27 -2.43 -2.01
CA VAL A 132 -8.76 -1.08 -2.32
C VAL A 132 -9.35 -0.59 -3.65
N PHE A 133 -9.35 -1.42 -4.69
CA PHE A 133 -9.87 -1.04 -6.00
C PHE A 133 -11.38 -0.83 -5.97
N ALA A 134 -12.13 -1.67 -5.24
CA ALA A 134 -13.56 -1.46 -5.02
C ALA A 134 -13.84 -0.14 -4.28
N ALA A 135 -13.05 0.20 -3.25
CA ALA A 135 -13.23 1.44 -2.51
C ALA A 135 -12.87 2.70 -3.35
N LEU A 136 -11.84 2.62 -4.20
CA LEU A 136 -11.40 3.75 -5.02
C LEU A 136 -12.26 3.99 -6.27
N TYR A 137 -12.74 2.91 -6.90
CA TYR A 137 -13.36 2.98 -8.23
C TYR A 137 -14.78 2.41 -8.28
N GLY A 138 -15.21 1.72 -7.23
CA GLY A 138 -16.44 0.93 -7.25
C GLY A 138 -17.73 1.74 -7.20
N GLY A 139 -17.71 3.01 -6.76
CA GLY A 139 -18.85 3.92 -6.76
C GLY A 139 -20.08 3.46 -5.94
N ASP A 140 -20.55 4.29 -5.04
CA ASP A 140 -21.89 4.13 -4.45
C ASP A 140 -22.95 4.39 -5.54
N PRO A 141 -23.86 3.44 -5.87
CA PRO A 141 -24.89 3.66 -6.89
C PRO A 141 -25.88 4.79 -6.57
N THR A 142 -25.80 5.43 -5.40
CA THR A 142 -26.75 6.46 -4.95
C THR A 142 -26.40 7.91 -5.31
N GLN A 143 -25.24 8.21 -5.92
CA GLN A 143 -24.89 9.59 -6.35
C GLN A 143 -25.13 9.90 -7.84
N SER A 144 -26.04 9.18 -8.50
CA SER A 144 -26.45 9.49 -9.89
C SER A 144 -27.96 9.68 -10.02
N VAL A 145 -28.57 10.51 -9.17
CA VAL A 145 -29.79 11.25 -9.51
C VAL A 145 -29.72 12.64 -8.87
N GLN A 146 -29.16 13.61 -9.58
CA GLN A 146 -29.69 14.98 -9.62
C GLN A 146 -29.04 15.77 -10.77
N ARG A 147 -29.67 15.75 -11.94
CA ARG A 147 -30.02 16.92 -12.78
C ARG A 147 -30.84 16.47 -13.98
#